data_AF-A0A7S3F7H9-F1
#
_entry.id   AF-A0A7S3F7H9-F1
#
_cell.length_a   1.000
_cell.length_b   1.000
_cell.length_c   1.000
_cell.angle_alpha   90.00
_cell.angle_beta   90.00
_cell.angle_gamma   90.00
#
_symmetry.space_group_name_H-M   'P 1'
#
loop_
_entity.id
_entity.type
_entity.pdbx_description
1 polymer ?
#
loop_
_entity_poly.entity_id
_entity_poly.type
_entity_poly.pdbx_seq_one_letter_code
_entity_poly.pdbx_strand_id
1 'polypeptide(L)'
;SKTPPPPLAPKEEWRRAFWLMKILRSSMHHGGYISPDGKVYVPQRVWVQKGGKFSALPAKSECAELLVNEFRQVCAVDYRQPRHVARELERLVDILDSQQASLARLLPFVPEPPDSGKRSGDSSAMSKMTERFKGLAKSLDKTAARLGAMPSKCTDPHEYIQTLVDLFDSSAFIEKWTEHYASSQAVEQGVILPRLHRVSRFLYEVVCAYVINDLDGLMARHMRKAAKSFTAVSD
;
A
#
# COMPACT_ATOMS: atom_id res chain seq x y z
N SER A 1 7.69 -28.41 -8.26
CA SER A 1 8.84 -27.49 -8.33
C SER A 1 8.67 -26.46 -7.21
N LYS A 2 9.60 -26.36 -6.25
CA LYS A 2 9.51 -25.34 -5.18
C LYS A 2 9.99 -24.01 -5.79
N THR A 3 9.17 -22.96 -5.69
CA THR A 3 9.56 -21.59 -6.09
C THR A 3 10.88 -21.23 -5.40
N PRO A 4 11.91 -20.76 -6.11
CA PRO A 4 13.18 -20.38 -5.48
C PRO A 4 12.99 -19.17 -4.55
N PRO A 5 13.88 -18.96 -3.56
CA PRO A 5 13.92 -17.73 -2.79
C PRO A 5 14.04 -16.49 -3.69
N PRO A 6 13.43 -15.36 -3.31
CA PRO A 6 13.57 -14.13 -4.06
C PRO A 6 15.01 -13.61 -4.02
N PRO A 7 15.44 -12.86 -5.05
CA PRO A 7 16.74 -12.19 -5.01
C PRO A 7 16.79 -11.14 -3.90
N LEU A 8 17.99 -10.69 -3.55
CA LEU A 8 18.17 -9.56 -2.63
C LEU A 8 17.40 -8.32 -3.11
N ALA A 9 16.92 -7.54 -2.15
CA ALA A 9 16.23 -6.29 -2.45
C ALA A 9 17.14 -5.33 -3.23
N PRO A 10 16.61 -4.61 -4.23
CA PRO A 10 17.37 -3.61 -4.98
C PRO A 10 17.97 -2.53 -4.07
N LYS A 11 19.14 -2.02 -4.47
CA LYS A 11 19.81 -0.92 -3.75
C LYS A 11 19.01 0.38 -3.92
N GLU A 12 18.55 0.64 -5.14
CA GLU A 12 17.73 1.79 -5.49
C GLU A 12 16.38 1.72 -4.78
N GLU A 13 16.08 2.72 -3.97
CA GLU A 13 14.88 2.73 -3.13
C GLU A 13 13.59 2.64 -3.95
N TRP A 14 13.53 3.33 -5.09
CA TRP A 14 12.36 3.33 -5.96
C TRP A 14 12.07 1.95 -6.59
N ARG A 15 13.04 1.04 -6.66
CA ARG A 15 12.83 -0.33 -7.16
C ARG A 15 12.28 -1.28 -6.09
N ARG A 16 12.41 -0.95 -4.80
CA ARG A 16 12.04 -1.85 -3.69
C ARG A 16 10.55 -2.16 -3.65
N ALA A 17 9.70 -1.20 -3.99
CA ALA A 17 8.25 -1.42 -4.12
C ALA A 17 7.95 -2.56 -5.12
N PHE A 18 8.48 -2.45 -6.34
CA PHE A 18 8.22 -3.42 -7.40
C PHE A 18 8.81 -4.79 -7.11
N TRP A 19 10.01 -4.83 -6.51
CA TRP A 19 10.59 -6.08 -6.02
C TRP A 19 9.68 -6.78 -5.01
N LEU A 20 9.21 -6.05 -3.99
CA LEU A 20 8.38 -6.61 -2.93
C LEU A 20 6.99 -7.03 -3.43
N MET A 21 6.36 -6.21 -4.27
CA MET A 21 5.08 -6.53 -4.89
C MET A 21 5.17 -7.80 -5.75
N LYS A 22 6.24 -8.00 -6.54
CA LYS A 22 6.45 -9.23 -7.33
C LYS A 22 6.47 -10.47 -6.42
N ILE A 23 7.12 -10.37 -5.26
CA ILE A 23 7.24 -11.46 -4.28
C ILE A 23 5.90 -11.75 -3.62
N LEU A 24 5.24 -10.71 -3.10
CA LEU A 24 3.93 -10.81 -2.47
C LEU A 24 2.90 -11.40 -3.44
N ARG A 25 2.82 -10.85 -4.65
CA ARG A 25 1.98 -11.35 -5.75
C ARG A 25 2.22 -12.84 -6.04
N SER A 26 3.47 -13.26 -6.19
CA SER A 26 3.80 -14.67 -6.43
C SER A 26 3.28 -15.56 -5.29
N SER A 27 3.47 -15.11 -4.05
CA SER A 27 3.01 -15.86 -2.87
C SER A 27 1.47 -15.93 -2.78
N MET A 28 0.76 -14.90 -3.23
CA MET A 28 -0.72 -14.87 -3.29
C MET A 28 -1.27 -15.86 -4.31
N HIS A 29 -0.61 -16.03 -5.47
CA HIS A 29 -1.08 -16.95 -6.51
C HIS A 29 -0.72 -18.41 -6.28
N HIS A 30 0.50 -18.71 -5.86
CA HIS A 30 1.01 -20.09 -5.85
C HIS A 30 1.72 -20.46 -4.54
N GLY A 31 1.83 -19.51 -3.61
CA GLY A 31 2.78 -19.60 -2.51
C GLY A 31 4.21 -19.29 -2.95
N GLY A 32 5.08 -19.02 -1.99
CA GLY A 32 6.47 -18.68 -2.28
C GLY A 32 7.25 -18.23 -1.07
N TYR A 33 8.56 -18.17 -1.22
CA TYR A 33 9.43 -17.54 -0.24
C TYR A 33 9.28 -16.02 -0.33
N ILE A 34 9.14 -15.37 0.82
CA ILE A 34 9.07 -13.91 0.91
C ILE A 34 10.37 -13.29 1.44
N SER A 35 11.24 -14.10 2.04
CA SER A 35 12.53 -13.66 2.56
C SER A 35 13.68 -14.11 1.64
N PRO A 36 14.67 -13.23 1.35
CA PRO A 36 15.81 -13.60 0.51
C PRO A 36 16.67 -14.75 1.06
N ASP A 37 16.67 -14.94 2.39
CA ASP A 37 17.38 -16.03 3.05
C ASP A 37 16.68 -17.39 2.95
N GLY A 38 15.52 -17.45 2.28
CA GLY A 38 14.75 -18.68 2.07
C GLY A 38 14.14 -19.27 3.34
N LYS A 39 14.06 -18.52 4.44
CA LYS A 39 13.53 -19.03 5.71
C LYS A 39 12.02 -18.86 5.86
N VAL A 40 11.43 -17.87 5.18
CA VAL A 40 10.00 -17.58 5.30
C VAL A 40 9.29 -17.98 4.01
N TYR A 41 8.68 -19.17 4.04
CA TYR A 41 7.77 -19.63 2.98
C TYR A 41 6.32 -19.38 3.36
N VAL A 42 5.56 -18.77 2.46
CA VAL A 42 4.13 -18.51 2.62
C VAL A 42 3.35 -19.43 1.68
N PRO A 43 2.61 -20.43 2.18
CA PRO A 43 1.68 -21.20 1.36
C PRO A 43 0.54 -20.33 0.84
N GLN A 44 0.10 -20.54 -0.40
CA GLN A 44 -1.02 -19.81 -1.01
C GLN A 44 -2.27 -19.76 -0.10
N ARG A 45 -2.61 -20.90 0.51
CA ARG A 45 -3.75 -21.04 1.44
C ARG A 45 -3.71 -20.11 2.64
N VAL A 46 -2.55 -19.51 2.98
CA VAL A 46 -2.44 -18.53 4.06
C VAL A 46 -3.14 -17.23 3.69
N TRP A 47 -3.08 -16.82 2.43
CA TRP A 47 -3.71 -15.59 1.94
C TRP A 47 -5.24 -15.67 1.96
N VAL A 48 -5.78 -16.81 1.55
CA VAL A 48 -7.23 -17.00 1.35
C VAL A 48 -7.93 -17.68 2.52
N GLN A 49 -7.43 -17.50 3.74
CA GLN A 49 -8.01 -18.14 4.93
C GLN A 49 -9.36 -17.51 5.31
N LYS A 50 -10.45 -18.30 5.27
CA LYS A 50 -11.77 -17.87 5.76
C LYS A 50 -11.70 -17.36 7.21
N GLY A 51 -12.33 -16.22 7.48
CA GLY A 51 -12.41 -15.62 8.81
C GLY A 51 -11.09 -15.03 9.33
N GLY A 52 -10.17 -14.66 8.43
CA GLY A 52 -9.12 -13.70 8.73
C GLY A 52 -9.74 -12.36 9.15
N LYS A 53 -9.05 -11.64 10.03
CA LYS A 53 -9.44 -10.29 10.43
C LYS A 53 -8.33 -9.33 10.05
N PHE A 54 -8.69 -8.20 9.45
CA PHE A 54 -7.74 -7.19 9.02
C PHE A 54 -8.17 -5.83 9.57
N SER A 55 -7.22 -5.06 10.08
CA SER A 55 -7.46 -3.68 10.50
C SER A 55 -7.73 -2.81 9.27
N ALA A 56 -8.70 -1.91 9.37
CA ALA A 56 -9.07 -0.97 8.30
C ALA A 56 -9.32 -1.63 6.93
N LEU A 57 -9.87 -2.85 6.91
CA LEU A 57 -10.13 -3.59 5.65
C LEU A 57 -10.93 -2.77 4.62
N PRO A 58 -12.04 -2.07 4.98
CA PRO A 58 -12.81 -1.30 4.01
C PRO A 58 -11.97 -0.19 3.37
N ALA A 59 -11.26 0.59 4.19
CA ALA A 59 -10.42 1.69 3.71
C ALA A 59 -9.27 1.21 2.81
N LYS A 60 -8.65 0.07 3.12
CA LYS A 60 -7.60 -0.52 2.27
C LYS A 60 -8.17 -1.03 0.94
N SER A 61 -9.36 -1.64 0.96
CA SER A 61 -10.00 -2.16 -0.25
C SER A 61 -10.42 -1.02 -1.17
N GLU A 62 -11.06 0.01 -0.63
CA GLU A 62 -11.41 1.24 -1.36
C GLU A 62 -10.17 1.92 -1.96
N CYS A 63 -9.10 2.05 -1.17
CA CYS A 63 -7.83 2.59 -1.67
C CYS A 63 -7.26 1.74 -2.82
N ALA A 64 -7.23 0.40 -2.68
CA ALA A 64 -6.69 -0.48 -3.71
C ALA A 64 -7.51 -0.42 -5.01
N GLU A 65 -8.84 -0.45 -4.92
CA GLU A 65 -9.74 -0.35 -6.08
C GLU A 65 -9.61 0.99 -6.79
N LEU A 66 -9.57 2.09 -6.02
CA LEU A 66 -9.34 3.42 -6.57
C LEU A 66 -8.02 3.46 -7.35
N LEU A 67 -6.93 2.99 -6.74
CA LEU A 67 -5.61 3.04 -7.37
C LEU A 67 -5.48 2.14 -8.58
N VAL A 68 -6.16 0.99 -8.61
CA VAL A 68 -6.25 0.15 -9.81
C VAL A 68 -6.82 0.96 -10.98
N ASN A 69 -7.90 1.70 -10.75
CA ASN A 69 -8.53 2.53 -11.78
C ASN A 69 -7.62 3.69 -12.21
N GLU A 70 -7.01 4.38 -11.26
CA GLU A 70 -6.12 5.50 -11.52
C GLU A 70 -4.86 5.08 -12.28
N PHE A 71 -4.24 3.96 -11.90
CA PHE A 71 -3.08 3.42 -12.61
C PHE A 71 -3.42 2.98 -14.03
N ARG A 72 -4.60 2.37 -14.26
CA ARG A 72 -5.06 2.02 -15.61
C ARG A 72 -5.22 3.26 -16.49
N GLN A 73 -5.77 4.35 -15.95
CA GLN A 73 -5.92 5.61 -16.68
C GLN A 73 -4.55 6.24 -17.02
N VAL A 74 -3.64 6.32 -16.05
CA VAL A 74 -2.32 6.91 -16.28
C VAL A 74 -1.50 6.05 -17.25
N CYS A 75 -1.53 4.73 -17.11
CA CYS A 75 -0.82 3.79 -17.99
C CYS A 75 -1.21 3.92 -19.47
N ALA A 76 -2.46 4.34 -19.75
CA ALA A 76 -2.96 4.54 -21.10
C ALA A 76 -2.39 5.79 -21.81
N VAL A 77 -1.71 6.69 -21.07
CA VAL A 77 -1.07 7.87 -21.66
C VAL A 77 0.18 7.47 -22.44
N ASP A 78 0.37 8.08 -23.61
CA ASP A 78 1.63 7.94 -24.36
C ASP A 78 2.76 8.60 -23.58
N TYR A 79 3.61 7.77 -22.99
CA TYR A 79 4.75 8.22 -22.18
C TYR A 79 5.79 9.01 -22.98
N ARG A 80 5.69 9.08 -24.31
CA ARG A 80 6.49 9.95 -25.17
C ARG A 80 6.00 11.40 -25.23
N GLN A 81 4.95 11.75 -24.47
CA GLN A 81 4.43 13.11 -24.35
C GLN A 81 4.69 13.66 -22.93
N PRO A 82 5.89 14.20 -22.63
CA PRO A 82 6.32 14.53 -21.27
C PRO A 82 5.39 15.50 -20.54
N ARG A 83 4.86 16.50 -21.23
CA ARG A 83 3.91 17.47 -20.64
C ARG A 83 2.62 16.80 -20.16
N HIS A 84 2.11 15.86 -20.95
CA HIS A 84 0.90 15.13 -20.60
C HIS A 84 1.17 14.19 -19.42
N VAL A 85 2.28 13.44 -19.47
CA VAL A 85 2.74 12.59 -18.37
C VAL A 85 2.92 13.38 -17.07
N ALA A 86 3.57 14.54 -17.13
CA ALA A 86 3.77 15.39 -15.96
C ALA A 86 2.42 15.75 -15.32
N ARG A 87 1.45 16.20 -16.10
CA ARG A 87 0.11 16.57 -15.59
C ARG A 87 -0.63 15.38 -14.96
N GLU A 88 -0.65 14.23 -15.63
CA GLU A 88 -1.36 13.06 -15.07
C GLU A 88 -0.69 12.51 -13.82
N LEU A 89 0.65 12.55 -13.75
CA LEU A 89 1.37 12.19 -12.54
C LEU A 89 1.16 13.17 -11.39
N GLU A 90 0.91 14.45 -11.67
CA GLU A 90 0.53 15.43 -10.64
C GLU A 90 -0.80 15.06 -9.99
N ARG A 91 -1.83 14.84 -10.82
CA ARG A 91 -3.14 14.39 -10.36
C ARG A 91 -3.06 13.09 -9.57
N LEU A 92 -2.27 12.14 -10.06
CA LEU A 92 -2.05 10.87 -9.37
C LEU A 92 -1.41 11.09 -7.98
N VAL A 93 -0.37 11.93 -7.89
CA VAL A 93 0.29 12.24 -6.61
C VAL A 93 -0.69 12.87 -5.61
N ASP A 94 -1.55 13.78 -6.04
CA ASP A 94 -2.58 14.37 -5.17
C ASP A 94 -3.53 13.29 -4.59
N ILE A 95 -3.93 12.32 -5.42
CA ILE A 95 -4.76 11.19 -5.00
C ILE A 95 -3.98 10.32 -3.99
N LEU A 96 -2.71 10.01 -4.26
CA LEU A 96 -1.86 9.23 -3.37
C LEU A 96 -1.68 9.91 -2.00
N ASP A 97 -1.44 11.22 -1.98
CA ASP A 97 -1.29 11.99 -0.74
C ASP A 97 -2.59 11.98 0.08
N SER A 98 -3.74 12.14 -0.58
CA SER A 98 -5.06 12.08 0.07
C SER A 98 -5.37 10.70 0.67
N GLN A 99 -5.06 9.64 -0.07
CA GLN A 99 -5.22 8.26 0.40
C GLN A 99 -4.24 7.92 1.53
N GLN A 100 -2.99 8.40 1.43
CA GLN A 100 -1.99 8.20 2.48
C GLN A 100 -2.40 8.89 3.78
N ALA A 101 -2.86 10.15 3.74
CA ALA A 101 -3.37 10.85 4.93
C ALA A 101 -4.59 10.13 5.55
N SER A 102 -5.46 9.56 4.71
CA SER A 102 -6.64 8.83 5.20
C SER A 102 -6.25 7.51 5.87
N LEU A 103 -5.29 6.77 5.29
CA LEU A 103 -4.79 5.53 5.86
C LEU A 103 -3.90 5.76 7.09
N ALA A 104 -3.07 6.80 7.13
CA ALA A 104 -2.21 7.14 8.27
C ALA A 104 -3.02 7.36 9.56
N ARG A 105 -4.22 7.92 9.45
CA ARG A 105 -5.16 8.06 10.58
C ARG A 105 -5.64 6.72 11.14
N LEU A 106 -5.72 5.68 10.30
CA LEU A 106 -6.25 4.35 10.66
C LEU A 106 -5.16 3.33 10.98
N LEU A 107 -3.98 3.49 10.39
CA LEU A 107 -2.89 2.52 10.40
C LEU A 107 -1.62 3.20 10.93
N PRO A 108 -1.24 2.99 12.21
CA PRO A 108 -0.12 3.71 12.85
C PRO A 108 1.25 3.51 12.21
N PHE A 109 1.41 2.45 11.41
CA PHE A 109 2.64 2.15 10.68
C PHE A 109 2.70 2.83 9.31
N VAL A 110 1.60 3.45 8.85
CA VAL A 110 1.57 4.22 7.61
C VAL A 110 2.03 5.65 7.93
N PRO A 111 3.09 6.16 7.28
CA PRO A 111 3.56 7.51 7.53
C PRO A 111 2.58 8.55 6.97
N GLU A 112 2.54 9.74 7.57
CA GLU A 112 1.86 10.90 7.00
C GLU A 112 2.50 11.30 5.65
N PRO A 113 1.74 11.87 4.71
CA PRO A 113 2.29 12.29 3.42
C PRO A 113 3.28 13.45 3.59
N PRO A 114 4.26 13.60 2.68
CA PRO A 114 5.36 14.56 2.80
C PRO A 114 4.93 16.03 3.04
N ASP A 115 3.81 16.46 2.46
CA ASP A 115 3.31 17.84 2.52
C ASP A 115 2.18 18.08 3.55
N SER A 116 1.92 17.12 4.45
CA SER A 116 0.90 17.27 5.52
C SER A 116 1.17 18.42 6.50
N GLY A 117 2.35 19.04 6.44
CA GLY A 117 2.83 20.07 7.38
C GLY A 117 2.50 21.54 7.06
N LYS A 118 1.91 21.91 5.90
CA LYS A 118 1.66 23.32 5.57
C LYS A 118 0.37 23.58 4.77
N ARG A 119 -0.74 23.73 5.49
CA ARG A 119 -1.84 24.65 5.10
C ARG A 119 -2.37 25.38 6.33
N SER A 120 -1.52 26.20 6.96
CA SER A 120 -1.98 27.28 7.84
C SER A 120 -2.17 28.52 6.97
N GLY A 121 -3.37 28.69 6.42
CA GLY A 121 -3.79 29.94 5.79
C GLY A 121 -3.99 31.01 6.87
N ASP A 122 -3.48 32.20 6.59
CA ASP A 122 -3.66 33.41 7.40
C ASP A 122 -5.12 33.64 7.79
N SER A 123 -5.38 33.84 9.08
CA SER A 123 -6.49 34.67 9.53
C SER A 123 -6.30 35.14 10.97
N SER A 124 -6.48 36.44 11.11
CA SER A 124 -6.35 37.26 12.31
C SER A 124 -7.31 36.87 13.44
N ALA A 125 -6.90 37.19 14.68
CA ALA A 125 -7.70 37.33 15.92
C ALA A 125 -8.61 36.16 16.40
N MET A 126 -8.83 35.10 15.62
CA MET A 126 -9.66 33.94 15.99
C MET A 126 -8.84 32.77 16.58
N SER A 127 -7.57 32.99 16.95
CA SER A 127 -6.69 31.90 17.41
C SER A 127 -6.91 31.49 18.88
N LYS A 128 -7.58 32.29 19.72
CA LYS A 128 -7.69 32.01 21.17
C LYS A 128 -8.95 31.26 21.58
N MET A 129 -10.06 31.36 20.83
CA MET A 129 -11.30 30.61 21.12
C MET A 129 -11.27 29.19 20.50
N THR A 130 -10.51 29.01 19.42
CA THR A 130 -10.41 27.76 18.64
C THR A 130 -9.64 26.65 19.38
N GLU A 131 -8.71 26.99 20.30
CA GLU A 131 -7.92 25.97 21.02
C GLU A 131 -8.77 25.04 21.91
N ARG A 132 -9.86 25.55 22.52
CA ARG A 132 -10.75 24.72 23.35
C ARG A 132 -11.67 23.81 22.53
N PHE A 133 -12.06 24.23 21.32
CA PHE A 133 -12.84 23.40 20.39
C PHE A 133 -11.98 22.40 19.61
N LYS A 134 -10.72 22.73 19.29
CA LYS A 134 -9.75 21.77 18.72
C LYS A 134 -9.56 20.54 19.60
N GLY A 135 -9.62 20.69 20.93
CA GLY A 135 -9.50 19.57 21.87
C GLY A 135 -10.62 18.54 21.75
N LEU A 136 -11.86 19.00 21.57
CA LEU A 136 -13.03 18.13 21.36
C LEU A 136 -13.06 17.51 19.96
N ALA A 137 -12.74 18.28 18.91
CA ALA A 137 -12.63 17.75 17.54
C ALA A 137 -11.56 16.65 17.43
N LYS A 138 -10.35 16.89 18.00
CA LYS A 138 -9.29 15.89 18.06
C LYS A 138 -9.67 14.62 18.83
N SER A 139 -10.57 14.71 19.81
CA SER A 139 -11.05 13.56 20.59
C SER A 139 -12.05 12.71 19.80
N LEU A 140 -12.93 13.35 19.04
CA LEU A 140 -13.88 12.67 18.14
C LEU A 140 -13.16 12.02 16.96
N ASP A 141 -12.20 12.72 16.34
CA ASP A 141 -11.39 12.19 15.25
C ASP A 141 -10.61 10.93 15.68
N LYS A 142 -10.01 10.95 16.88
CA LYS A 142 -9.33 9.79 17.45
C LYS A 142 -10.28 8.61 17.68
N THR A 143 -11.52 8.89 18.07
CA THR A 143 -12.52 7.84 18.34
C THR A 143 -13.01 7.21 17.03
N ALA A 144 -13.30 8.03 16.01
CA ALA A 144 -13.66 7.55 14.68
C ALA A 144 -12.52 6.77 14.01
N ALA A 145 -11.28 7.27 14.11
CA ALA A 145 -10.09 6.58 13.63
C ALA A 145 -9.89 5.22 14.31
N ARG A 146 -10.09 5.14 15.64
CA ARG A 146 -10.04 3.86 16.37
C ARG A 146 -11.09 2.87 15.90
N LEU A 147 -12.32 3.32 15.67
CA LEU A 147 -13.39 2.47 15.15
C LEU A 147 -13.08 1.98 13.72
N GLY A 148 -12.57 2.86 12.85
CA GLY A 148 -12.14 2.51 11.49
C GLY A 148 -10.92 1.59 11.44
N ALA A 149 -10.06 1.62 12.46
CA ALA A 149 -8.89 0.76 12.59
C ALA A 149 -9.21 -0.62 13.18
N MET A 150 -10.43 -0.86 13.69
CA MET A 150 -10.79 -2.12 14.31
C MET A 150 -10.68 -3.29 13.32
N PRO A 151 -10.08 -4.43 13.72
CA PRO A 151 -10.00 -5.61 12.87
C PRO A 151 -11.40 -6.13 12.50
N SER A 152 -11.76 -6.06 11.22
CA SER A 152 -13.01 -6.60 10.69
C SER A 152 -12.79 -7.94 9.99
N LYS A 153 -13.80 -8.81 10.01
CA LYS A 153 -13.73 -10.12 9.37
C LYS A 153 -13.78 -9.93 7.85
N CYS A 154 -12.81 -10.50 7.15
CA CYS A 154 -12.86 -10.60 5.70
C CYS A 154 -13.88 -11.67 5.30
N THR A 155 -14.95 -11.24 4.64
CA THR A 155 -16.04 -12.09 4.15
C THR A 155 -15.58 -12.89 2.94
N ASP A 156 -14.97 -12.21 1.96
CA ASP A 156 -14.38 -12.80 0.78
C ASP A 156 -12.87 -12.52 0.70
N PRO A 157 -12.03 -13.44 1.20
CA PRO A 157 -10.59 -13.27 1.11
C PRO A 157 -10.05 -13.52 -0.30
N HIS A 158 -10.81 -14.14 -1.20
CA HIS A 158 -10.35 -14.30 -2.59
C HIS A 158 -10.48 -12.98 -3.33
N GLU A 159 -11.61 -12.29 -3.18
CA GLU A 159 -11.85 -10.97 -3.76
C GLU A 159 -10.81 -9.95 -3.27
N TYR A 160 -10.60 -9.86 -1.96
CA TYR A 160 -9.60 -8.93 -1.40
C TYR A 160 -8.19 -9.19 -1.95
N ILE A 161 -7.76 -10.46 -1.99
CA ILE A 161 -6.44 -10.81 -2.50
C ILE A 161 -6.34 -10.55 -4.01
N GLN A 162 -7.41 -10.77 -4.77
CA GLN A 162 -7.44 -10.46 -6.21
C GLN A 162 -7.30 -8.95 -6.44
N THR A 163 -7.98 -8.11 -5.66
CA THR A 163 -7.82 -6.65 -5.73
C THR A 163 -6.38 -6.21 -5.49
N LEU A 164 -5.67 -6.83 -4.54
CA LEU A 164 -4.25 -6.54 -4.30
C LEU A 164 -3.36 -6.97 -5.47
N VAL A 165 -3.63 -8.13 -6.06
CA VAL A 165 -2.93 -8.60 -7.26
C VAL A 165 -3.15 -7.62 -8.43
N ASP A 166 -4.39 -7.20 -8.66
CA ASP A 166 -4.74 -6.22 -9.70
C ASP A 166 -4.04 -4.88 -9.46
N LEU A 167 -3.92 -4.45 -8.20
CA LEU A 167 -3.18 -3.25 -7.81
C LEU A 167 -1.69 -3.38 -8.16
N PHE A 168 -1.07 -4.51 -7.83
CA PHE A 168 0.33 -4.76 -8.17
C PHE A 168 0.55 -4.76 -9.68
N ASP A 169 -0.32 -5.43 -10.43
CA ASP A 169 -0.20 -5.56 -11.89
C ASP A 169 -0.46 -4.22 -12.60
N SER A 170 -1.47 -3.46 -12.18
CA SER A 170 -1.78 -2.15 -12.75
C SER A 170 -0.67 -1.11 -12.50
N SER A 171 0.11 -1.24 -11.42
CA SER A 171 1.23 -0.33 -11.12
C SER A 171 2.54 -0.66 -11.85
N ALA A 172 2.65 -1.80 -12.53
CA ALA A 172 3.92 -2.30 -13.07
C ALA A 172 4.55 -1.37 -14.13
N PHE A 173 3.75 -0.56 -14.83
CA PHE A 173 4.25 0.38 -15.84
C PHE A 173 5.15 1.47 -15.25
N ILE A 174 5.00 1.78 -13.95
CA ILE A 174 5.76 2.84 -13.27
C ILE A 174 7.27 2.53 -13.34
N GLU A 175 7.67 1.26 -13.16
CA GLU A 175 9.09 0.87 -13.27
C GLU A 175 9.68 1.21 -14.64
N LYS A 176 8.94 0.87 -15.71
CA LYS A 176 9.33 1.17 -17.10
C LYS A 176 9.39 2.68 -17.36
N TRP A 177 8.42 3.44 -16.84
CA TRP A 177 8.40 4.89 -17.02
C TRP A 177 9.55 5.56 -16.27
N THR A 178 9.87 5.12 -15.05
CA THR A 178 11.01 5.64 -14.30
C THR A 178 12.32 5.41 -15.06
N GLU A 179 12.53 4.22 -15.61
CA GLU A 179 13.72 3.93 -16.42
C GLU A 179 13.79 4.80 -17.68
N HIS A 180 12.67 4.95 -18.39
CA HIS A 180 12.61 5.80 -19.59
C HIS A 180 13.00 7.24 -19.25
N TYR A 181 12.35 7.85 -18.26
CA TYR A 181 12.61 9.24 -17.89
C TYR A 181 13.97 9.44 -17.22
N ALA A 182 14.54 8.44 -16.56
CA ALA A 182 15.90 8.51 -16.03
C ALA A 182 16.94 8.68 -17.14
N SER A 183 16.70 8.10 -18.31
CA SER A 183 17.55 8.22 -19.50
C SER A 183 17.15 9.35 -20.47
N SER A 184 16.02 10.01 -20.23
CA SER A 184 15.46 11.03 -21.13
C SER A 184 16.12 12.40 -20.94
N GLN A 185 16.18 13.18 -22.03
CA GLN A 185 16.60 14.59 -22.02
C GLN A 185 15.40 15.56 -22.08
N ALA A 186 14.18 15.08 -21.80
CA ALA A 186 12.99 15.93 -21.76
C ALA A 186 13.12 17.02 -20.68
N VAL A 187 12.67 18.24 -21.00
CA VAL A 187 12.68 19.38 -20.04
C VAL A 187 11.88 19.05 -18.79
N GLU A 188 10.76 18.33 -18.96
CA GLU A 188 9.87 17.92 -17.87
C GLU A 188 10.42 16.76 -17.03
N GLN A 189 11.58 16.19 -17.37
CA GLN A 189 12.21 15.11 -16.60
C GLN A 189 12.34 15.47 -15.11
N GLY A 190 12.75 16.71 -14.81
CA GLY A 190 12.96 17.20 -13.45
C GLY A 190 11.70 17.20 -12.58
N VAL A 191 10.50 17.21 -13.18
CA VAL A 191 9.23 17.09 -12.45
C VAL A 191 8.63 15.69 -12.51
N ILE A 192 8.85 14.96 -13.61
CA ILE A 192 8.31 13.60 -13.81
C ILE A 192 9.00 12.59 -12.89
N LEU A 193 10.34 12.60 -12.80
CA LEU A 193 11.08 11.62 -12.00
C LEU A 193 10.73 11.69 -10.50
N PRO A 194 10.70 12.86 -9.85
CA PRO A 194 10.25 12.95 -8.45
C PRO A 194 8.83 12.42 -8.24
N ARG A 195 7.91 12.65 -9.18
CA ARG A 195 6.53 12.15 -9.10
C ARG A 195 6.47 10.63 -9.23
N LEU A 196 7.22 10.03 -10.16
CA LEU A 196 7.32 8.57 -10.27
C LEU A 196 7.95 7.94 -9.01
N HIS A 197 8.98 8.57 -8.45
CA HIS A 197 9.56 8.13 -7.17
C HIS A 197 8.56 8.28 -6.01
N ARG A 198 7.73 9.32 -6.00
CA ARG A 198 6.66 9.50 -5.02
C ARG A 198 5.61 8.38 -5.10
N VAL A 199 5.24 7.96 -6.31
CA VAL A 199 4.36 6.79 -6.55
C VAL A 199 5.00 5.53 -5.99
N SER A 200 6.26 5.25 -6.33
CA SER A 200 6.99 4.09 -5.81
C SER A 200 7.07 4.10 -4.28
N ARG A 201 7.38 5.26 -3.67
CA ARG A 201 7.41 5.41 -2.21
C ARG A 201 6.06 5.08 -1.58
N PHE A 202 4.96 5.59 -2.14
CA PHE A 202 3.61 5.25 -1.67
C PHE A 202 3.37 3.73 -1.71
N LEU A 203 3.69 3.08 -2.83
CA LEU A 203 3.51 1.64 -2.99
C LEU A 203 4.33 0.85 -1.96
N TYR A 204 5.50 1.32 -1.57
CA TYR A 204 6.33 0.67 -0.56
C TYR A 204 5.86 0.95 0.87
N GLU A 205 5.75 2.22 1.26
CA GLU A 205 5.50 2.66 2.64
C GLU A 205 4.04 2.52 3.07
N VAL A 206 3.11 2.48 2.12
CA VAL A 206 1.67 2.37 2.39
C VAL A 206 1.18 0.98 1.98
N VAL A 207 1.22 0.67 0.69
CA VAL A 207 0.62 -0.56 0.15
C VAL A 207 1.33 -1.80 0.65
N CYS A 208 2.62 -1.93 0.37
CA CYS A 208 3.39 -3.10 0.82
C CYS A 208 3.40 -3.22 2.34
N ALA A 209 3.47 -2.09 3.06
CA ALA A 209 3.45 -2.08 4.52
C ALA A 209 2.16 -2.70 5.08
N TYR A 210 0.97 -2.28 4.61
CA TYR A 210 -0.26 -2.89 5.11
C TYR A 210 -0.42 -4.35 4.66
N VAL A 211 0.05 -4.72 3.46
CA VAL A 211 -0.03 -6.11 2.97
C VAL A 211 0.86 -7.03 3.81
N ILE A 212 2.07 -6.58 4.17
CA ILE A 212 2.95 -7.32 5.08
C ILE A 212 2.31 -7.45 6.47
N ASN A 213 1.71 -6.38 6.99
CA ASN A 213 1.03 -6.42 8.28
C ASN A 213 -0.15 -7.41 8.27
N ASP A 214 -0.91 -7.46 7.18
CA ASP A 214 -1.99 -8.45 7.02
C ASP A 214 -1.46 -9.88 6.94
N LEU A 215 -0.36 -10.07 6.20
CA LEU A 215 0.31 -11.36 6.09
C LEU A 215 0.81 -11.86 7.45
N ASP A 216 1.39 -10.99 8.28
CA ASP A 216 1.81 -11.34 9.64
C ASP A 216 0.63 -11.88 10.46
N GLY A 217 -0.51 -11.18 10.44
CA GLY A 217 -1.74 -11.63 11.09
C GLY A 217 -2.26 -12.97 10.56
N LEU A 218 -2.21 -13.18 9.25
CA LEU A 218 -2.59 -14.45 8.60
C LEU A 218 -1.66 -15.59 8.95
N MET A 219 -0.35 -15.35 8.99
CA MET A 219 0.68 -16.32 9.37
C MET A 219 0.53 -16.72 10.84
N ALA A 220 0.43 -15.76 11.75
CA ALA A 220 0.19 -16.01 13.17
C ALA A 220 -1.09 -16.83 13.41
N ARG A 221 -2.14 -16.56 12.63
CA ARG A 221 -3.36 -17.37 12.66
C ARG A 221 -3.15 -18.77 12.09
N HIS A 222 -2.44 -18.90 10.98
CA HIS A 222 -2.15 -20.20 10.35
C HIS A 222 -1.38 -21.11 11.32
N MET A 223 -0.35 -20.57 11.97
CA MET A 223 0.45 -21.30 12.96
C MET A 223 -0.36 -21.72 14.17
N ARG A 224 -1.22 -20.83 14.72
CA ARG A 224 -2.12 -21.19 15.83
C ARG A 224 -3.08 -22.33 15.47
N LYS A 225 -3.60 -22.35 14.24
CA LYS A 225 -4.46 -23.45 13.78
C LYS A 225 -3.69 -24.76 13.62
N ALA A 226 -2.48 -24.70 13.05
CA ALA A 226 -1.62 -25.86 12.90
C ALA A 226 -1.24 -26.45 14.27
N ALA A 227 -0.86 -25.61 15.23
CA ALA A 227 -0.57 -26.04 16.60
C ALA A 227 -1.74 -26.81 17.23
N LYS A 228 -2.97 -26.29 17.09
CA LYS A 228 -4.19 -26.96 17.59
C LYS A 228 -4.43 -28.32 16.95
N SER A 229 -4.15 -28.48 15.65
CA SER A 229 -4.28 -29.79 15.00
C SER A 229 -3.26 -30.82 15.47
N PHE A 230 -2.09 -30.39 15.96
CA PHE A 230 -1.10 -31.30 16.53
C PHE A 230 -1.45 -31.75 17.95
N THR A 231 -2.16 -30.91 18.71
CA THR A 231 -2.55 -31.21 20.10
C THR A 231 -3.94 -31.83 20.21
N ALA A 232 -4.71 -31.87 19.13
CA ALA A 232 -6.00 -32.55 19.12
C ALA A 232 -5.74 -34.07 19.16
N VAL A 233 -5.98 -34.69 20.31
CA VAL A 233 -6.05 -36.15 20.43
C VAL A 233 -7.18 -36.60 19.51
N SER A 234 -6.89 -37.54 18.62
CA SER A 234 -7.91 -38.18 17.79
C SER A 234 -8.67 -39.14 18.72
N ASP A 235 -9.90 -38.76 19.09
CA ASP A 235 -10.86 -39.67 19.72
C ASP A 235 -11.35 -40.72 18.71
#